data_AF-A0A6N8TEH7-F1
#
_entry.id   AF-A0A6N8TEH7-F1
#
_cell.length_a   1.000
_cell.length_b   1.000
_cell.length_c   1.000
_cell.angle_alpha   90.00
_cell.angle_beta   90.00
_cell.angle_gamma   90.00
#
_symmetry.space_group_name_H-M   'P 1'
#
loop_
_entity.id
_entity.type
_entity.pdbx_description
1 polymer ?
#
loop_
_entity_poly.entity_id
_entity_poly.type
_entity_poly.pdbx_seq_one_letter_code
_entity_poly.pdbx_strand_id
1 'polypeptide(L)'
;MYSKASLCQNCSHKEAINLQNTIFSVGHSSHSWEHFRSLIEAPDIGVILDVRSSPRSRLHHFNKPELRYRLNSIGVSYVHMGDQLGGRPASGAADYEMMVTTAPFLDGVAKV
;
A
#
# COMPACT_ATOMS: atom_id res chain seq x y z
N MET A 1 -21.39 -20.86 -11.70
CA MET A 1 -20.81 -22.15 -12.10
C MET A 1 -19.28 -22.00 -12.06
N TYR A 2 -18.67 -22.03 -10.87
CA TYR A 2 -17.22 -22.15 -10.73
C TYR A 2 -16.93 -23.20 -9.65
N SER A 3 -16.71 -24.40 -10.16
CA SER A 3 -15.92 -25.49 -9.57
C SER A 3 -14.46 -25.17 -9.95
N LYS A 4 -13.44 -25.26 -9.09
CA LYS A 4 -13.03 -26.44 -8.33
C LYS A 4 -12.07 -25.96 -7.22
N ALA A 5 -12.47 -26.09 -5.96
CA ALA A 5 -11.52 -26.07 -4.85
C ALA A 5 -10.77 -27.40 -4.88
N SER A 6 -9.53 -27.39 -5.38
CA SER A 6 -8.65 -28.55 -5.23
C SER A 6 -8.07 -28.52 -3.82
N LEU A 7 -8.83 -29.11 -2.90
CA LEU A 7 -8.39 -29.39 -1.53
C LEU A 7 -7.30 -30.45 -1.59
N CYS A 8 -6.03 -30.03 -1.53
CA CYS A 8 -5.00 -30.88 -0.93
C CYS A 8 -5.36 -31.03 0.56
N GLN A 9 -6.04 -32.13 0.86
CA GLN A 9 -6.23 -32.64 2.21
C GLN A 9 -4.85 -33.13 2.70
N ASN A 10 -4.54 -32.80 3.96
CA ASN A 10 -3.31 -33.12 4.70
C ASN A 10 -2.24 -32.01 4.75
N CYS A 11 -2.58 -30.91 5.42
CA CYS A 11 -1.66 -30.23 6.33
C CYS A 11 -2.46 -29.71 7.52
N SER A 12 -2.13 -30.19 8.72
CA SER A 12 -2.64 -29.66 9.99
C SER A 12 -2.24 -28.19 10.11
N HIS A 13 -3.18 -27.33 10.51
CA HIS A 13 -3.09 -25.86 10.56
C HIS A 13 -3.32 -25.14 9.22
N LYS A 14 -4.60 -25.01 8.83
CA LYS A 14 -5.04 -23.90 7.99
C LYS A 14 -6.00 -23.06 8.83
N GLU A 15 -5.48 -22.11 9.59
CA GLU A 15 -6.29 -20.98 10.01
C GLU A 15 -6.73 -20.26 8.74
N ALA A 16 -8.04 -20.11 8.56
CA ALA A 16 -8.58 -19.30 7.48
C ALA A 16 -8.13 -17.85 7.73
N ILE A 17 -7.26 -17.34 6.88
CA ILE A 17 -6.78 -15.96 6.96
C ILE A 17 -8.01 -15.06 6.78
N ASN A 18 -8.39 -14.35 7.84
CA ASN A 18 -9.50 -13.41 7.77
C ASN A 18 -9.02 -12.18 6.98
N LEU A 19 -9.29 -12.16 5.66
CA LEU A 19 -8.81 -11.13 4.74
C LEU A 19 -9.35 -9.71 5.04
N GLN A 20 -10.35 -9.59 5.92
CA GLN A 20 -10.99 -8.33 6.30
C GLN A 20 -10.04 -7.33 6.99
N ASN A 21 -8.88 -7.76 7.48
CA ASN A 21 -7.90 -6.92 8.16
C ASN A 21 -6.49 -7.04 7.56
N THR A 22 -6.38 -7.49 6.30
CA THR A 22 -5.06 -7.69 5.67
C THR A 22 -4.57 -6.41 5.03
N ILE A 23 -3.43 -5.90 5.51
CA ILE A 23 -2.69 -4.81 4.87
C ILE A 23 -1.56 -5.41 4.06
N PHE A 24 -1.49 -5.05 2.78
CA PHE A 24 -0.35 -5.37 1.92
C PHE A 24 0.60 -4.18 1.84
N SER A 25 1.90 -4.44 2.00
CA SER A 25 2.94 -3.44 1.78
C SER A 25 3.66 -3.70 0.47
N VAL A 26 3.88 -2.65 -0.33
CA VAL A 26 4.70 -2.73 -1.55
C VAL A 26 5.71 -1.58 -1.59
N GLY A 27 6.97 -1.93 -1.79
CA GLY A 27 8.06 -0.97 -2.06
C GLY A 27 8.32 -0.85 -3.56
N HIS A 28 8.90 0.27 -4.00
CA HIS A 28 9.08 0.53 -5.44
C HIS A 28 10.51 0.34 -5.99
N SER A 29 11.55 0.18 -5.14
CA SER A 29 12.95 -0.13 -5.51
C SER A 29 13.42 0.45 -6.87
N SER A 30 14.15 -0.33 -7.67
CA SER A 30 14.46 -0.09 -9.07
C SER A 30 13.48 -0.79 -10.03
N HIS A 31 12.29 -1.18 -9.55
CA HIS A 31 11.34 -1.97 -10.34
C HIS A 31 10.85 -1.20 -11.57
N SER A 32 10.67 -1.93 -12.67
CA SER A 32 9.90 -1.40 -13.80
C SER A 32 8.43 -1.26 -13.41
N TRP A 33 7.68 -0.49 -14.20
CA TRP A 33 6.23 -0.36 -14.00
C TRP A 33 5.53 -1.72 -14.09
N GLU A 34 5.92 -2.57 -15.03
CA GLU A 34 5.30 -3.87 -15.30
C GLU A 34 5.49 -4.83 -14.13
N HIS A 35 6.68 -4.86 -13.54
CA HIS A 35 6.94 -5.66 -12.35
C HIS A 35 6.12 -5.15 -11.16
N PHE A 36 6.10 -3.83 -10.92
CA PHE A 36 5.31 -3.24 -9.85
C PHE A 36 3.81 -3.53 -10.02
N ARG A 37 3.28 -3.40 -11.23
CA ARG A 37 1.91 -3.76 -11.59
C ARG A 37 1.60 -5.22 -11.25
N SER A 38 2.48 -6.17 -11.59
CA SER A 38 2.24 -7.58 -11.29
C SER A 38 2.13 -7.89 -9.79
N LEU A 39 2.81 -7.11 -8.95
CA LEU A 39 2.72 -7.25 -7.48
C LEU A 39 1.38 -6.78 -6.93
N ILE A 40 0.70 -5.86 -7.63
CA ILE A 40 -0.57 -5.27 -7.24
C ILE A 40 -1.75 -6.11 -7.75
N GLU A 41 -1.66 -6.63 -8.97
CA GLU A 41 -2.73 -7.42 -9.57
C GLU A 41 -2.83 -8.83 -8.94
N ALA A 42 -1.72 -9.41 -8.49
CA ALA A 42 -1.72 -10.77 -7.91
C ALA A 42 -2.62 -10.93 -6.66
N PRO A 43 -2.65 -9.96 -5.71
CA PRO A 43 -3.60 -9.97 -4.60
C PRO A 43 -4.92 -9.21 -4.84
N ASP A 44 -5.24 -8.80 -6.07
CA ASP A 44 -6.47 -8.05 -6.42
C ASP A 44 -6.64 -6.73 -5.63
N ILE A 45 -5.59 -5.91 -5.60
CA ILE A 45 -5.58 -4.66 -4.83
C ILE A 45 -6.37 -3.56 -5.54
N GLY A 46 -7.46 -3.09 -4.93
CA GLY A 46 -8.28 -1.98 -5.46
C GLY A 46 -7.80 -0.57 -5.10
N VAL A 47 -6.92 -0.43 -4.09
CA VAL A 47 -6.44 0.88 -3.60
C VAL A 47 -5.00 0.82 -3.12
N ILE A 48 -4.23 1.85 -3.45
CA ILE A 48 -2.88 2.09 -2.91
C ILE A 48 -2.89 3.36 -2.07
N LEU A 49 -2.45 3.21 -0.82
CA LEU A 49 -2.17 4.31 0.10
C LEU A 49 -0.68 4.67 0.03
N ASP A 50 -0.36 5.82 -0.54
CA ASP A 50 0.99 6.34 -0.60
C ASP A 50 1.30 7.14 0.66
N VAL A 51 1.99 6.52 1.61
CA VAL A 51 2.39 7.13 2.88
C VAL A 51 3.69 7.94 2.79
N ARG A 52 4.29 8.09 1.60
CA ARG A 52 5.53 8.86 1.45
C ARG A 52 5.25 10.34 1.69
N SER A 53 5.89 10.95 2.70
CA SER A 53 5.76 12.39 2.99
C SER A 53 6.08 13.26 1.77
N SER A 54 7.10 12.89 0.98
CA SER A 54 7.38 13.49 -0.33
C SER A 54 7.37 12.38 -1.40
N PRO A 55 6.27 12.21 -2.16
CA PRO A 55 6.12 11.14 -3.15
C PRO A 55 6.84 11.47 -4.48
N ARG A 56 8.16 11.66 -4.36
CA ARG A 56 9.10 11.91 -5.46
C ARG A 56 10.11 10.78 -5.54
N SER A 57 10.46 10.39 -6.76
CA SER A 57 11.40 9.33 -7.09
C SER A 57 12.29 9.75 -8.25
N ARG A 58 13.49 9.16 -8.33
CA ARG A 58 14.35 9.24 -9.53
C ARG A 58 13.74 8.50 -10.71
N LEU A 59 12.89 7.51 -10.43
CA LEU A 59 12.12 6.79 -11.43
C LEU A 59 10.81 7.53 -11.69
N HIS A 60 10.64 8.02 -12.91
CA HIS A 60 9.51 8.88 -13.28
C HIS A 60 8.15 8.26 -12.99
N HIS A 61 8.00 6.94 -13.19
CA HIS A 61 6.76 6.20 -12.94
C HIS A 61 6.36 6.10 -11.46
N PHE A 62 7.25 6.43 -10.52
CA PHE A 62 6.95 6.47 -9.09
C PHE A 62 6.77 7.88 -8.52
N ASN A 63 6.79 8.92 -9.37
CA ASN A 63 6.35 10.26 -8.98
C ASN A 63 4.83 10.30 -8.87
N LYS A 64 4.30 10.99 -7.86
CA LYS A 64 2.85 11.06 -7.56
C LYS A 64 1.93 11.24 -8.78
N PRO A 65 2.17 12.18 -9.72
CA PRO A 65 1.28 12.36 -10.87
C PRO A 65 1.25 11.12 -11.78
N GLU A 66 2.42 10.59 -12.11
CA GLU A 66 2.57 9.46 -13.03
C GLU A 66 2.08 8.16 -12.39
N LEU A 67 2.40 7.94 -11.11
CA LEU A 67 1.94 6.77 -10.37
C LEU A 67 0.40 6.76 -10.25
N ARG A 68 -0.21 7.91 -9.92
CA ARG A 68 -1.67 8.06 -9.90
C ARG A 68 -2.28 7.72 -11.26
N TYR A 69 -1.74 8.29 -12.33
CA TYR A 69 -2.24 8.06 -13.68
C TYR A 69 -2.21 6.56 -14.05
N ARG A 70 -1.08 5.90 -13.82
CA ARG A 70 -0.88 4.49 -14.16
C ARG A 70 -1.72 3.53 -13.32
N LEU A 71 -1.92 3.82 -12.04
CA LEU A 71 -2.80 3.02 -11.19
C LEU A 71 -4.25 3.17 -11.60
N ASN A 72 -4.70 4.41 -11.82
CA ASN A 72 -6.07 4.66 -12.26
C ASN A 72 -6.37 4.00 -13.61
N SER A 73 -5.40 3.93 -14.53
CA SER A 73 -5.59 3.30 -15.85
C SER A 73 -5.76 1.78 -15.79
N ILE A 74 -5.40 1.14 -14.68
CA ILE A 74 -5.63 -0.28 -14.42
C ILE A 74 -6.74 -0.51 -13.37
N GLY A 75 -7.51 0.53 -13.02
CA GLY A 75 -8.63 0.43 -12.08
C GLY A 75 -8.24 0.48 -10.59
N VAL A 76 -7.00 0.80 -10.26
CA VAL A 76 -6.51 0.89 -8.88
C VAL A 76 -6.54 2.35 -8.41
N SER A 77 -7.25 2.61 -7.31
CA SER A 77 -7.33 3.95 -6.73
C SER A 77 -6.01 4.35 -6.05
N TYR A 78 -5.63 5.62 -6.16
CA TYR A 78 -4.45 6.17 -5.48
C TYR A 78 -4.83 7.27 -4.49
N VAL A 79 -4.45 7.07 -3.22
CA VAL A 79 -4.65 8.03 -2.13
C VAL A 79 -3.27 8.39 -1.56
N HIS A 80 -2.97 9.68 -1.46
CA HIS A 80 -1.72 10.15 -0.83
C HIS A 80 -2.01 10.53 0.61
N MET A 81 -1.33 9.89 1.56
CA MET A 81 -1.49 10.07 3.00
C MET A 81 -0.17 10.48 3.68
N GLY A 82 0.76 11.10 2.93
CA GLY A 82 2.08 11.45 3.44
C GLY A 82 2.09 12.43 4.62
N ASP A 83 1.06 13.27 4.74
CA ASP A 83 0.91 14.23 5.84
C ASP A 83 0.28 13.60 7.09
N GLN A 84 -0.37 12.44 6.93
CA GLN A 84 -1.07 11.73 8.00
C GLN A 84 -0.24 10.54 8.51
N LEU A 85 0.23 9.70 7.60
CA LEU A 85 0.89 8.42 7.88
C LEU A 85 2.36 8.39 7.44
N GLY A 86 2.91 9.53 7.00
CA GLY A 86 4.31 9.62 6.61
C GLY A 86 5.25 9.80 7.82
N GLY A 87 6.43 9.20 7.74
CA GLY A 87 7.41 9.22 8.83
C GLY A 87 8.45 10.33 8.76
N ARG A 88 8.36 11.25 7.78
CA ARG A 88 9.34 12.35 7.64
C ARG A 88 8.76 13.65 8.18
N PRO A 89 9.31 14.21 9.27
CA PRO A 89 8.85 15.48 9.82
C PRO A 89 9.21 16.64 8.88
N ALA A 90 8.46 17.74 8.98
CA ALA A 90 8.76 18.97 8.24
C ALA A 90 10.10 19.58 8.64
N SER A 91 10.51 19.41 9.91
CA SER A 91 11.76 19.92 10.47
C SER A 91 12.24 19.04 11.62
N GLY A 92 13.56 18.95 11.80
CA GLY A 92 14.16 18.20 12.90
C GLY A 92 14.24 16.69 12.68
N ALA A 93 14.62 15.97 13.73
CA ALA A 93 14.66 14.51 13.73
C ALA A 93 13.23 13.94 13.88
N ALA A 94 13.01 12.73 13.36
CA ALA A 94 11.75 12.04 13.55
C ALA A 94 11.64 11.53 14.99
N ASP A 95 10.56 11.91 15.67
CA ASP A 95 10.14 11.32 16.94
C ASP A 95 8.86 10.52 16.68
N TYR A 96 9.03 9.23 16.43
CA TYR A 96 7.91 8.36 16.05
C TYR A 96 6.94 8.12 17.22
N GLU A 97 7.44 8.10 18.46
CA GLU A 97 6.60 7.96 19.66
C GLU A 97 5.68 9.17 19.82
N MET A 98 6.19 10.38 19.53
CA MET A 98 5.33 11.56 19.47
C MET A 98 4.36 11.47 18.30
N MET A 99 4.82 11.14 17.09
CA MET A 99 4.00 11.14 15.87
C MET A 99 2.76 10.26 15.98
N VAL A 100 2.86 9.07 16.59
CA VAL A 100 1.73 8.15 16.73
C VAL A 100 0.60 8.70 17.60
N THR A 101 0.88 9.72 18.42
CA THR A 101 -0.11 10.38 19.27
C THR A 101 -0.74 11.63 18.63
N THR A 102 -0.22 12.07 17.48
CA THR A 102 -0.70 13.29 16.82
C THR A 102 -2.06 13.10 16.15
N ALA A 103 -2.89 14.14 16.14
CA ALA A 103 -4.19 14.09 15.48
C ALA A 103 -4.11 13.69 13.99
N PRO A 104 -3.18 14.22 13.16
CA PRO A 104 -3.08 13.80 11.76
C PRO A 104 -2.82 12.30 11.58
N PHE A 105 -2.02 11.70 12.46
CA PHE A 105 -1.73 10.27 12.43
C PHE A 105 -2.94 9.43 12.83
N LEU A 106 -3.60 9.77 13.94
CA LEU A 106 -4.80 9.08 14.39
C LEU A 106 -5.93 9.16 13.35
N ASP A 107 -6.13 10.34 12.75
CA ASP A 107 -7.06 10.55 11.63
C ASP A 107 -6.65 9.76 10.37
N GLY A 108 -5.36 9.48 10.21
CA GLY A 108 -4.84 8.66 9.12
C GLY A 108 -5.19 7.19 9.33
N VAL A 109 -4.90 6.68 10.53
CA VAL A 109 -5.18 5.29 10.91
C VAL A 109 -6.68 4.99 10.84
N ALA A 110 -7.54 5.93 11.25
CA ALA A 110 -9.00 5.76 11.20
C ALA A 110 -9.60 5.66 9.77
N LYS A 111 -8.81 5.98 8.73
CA LYS A 111 -9.23 5.88 7.31
C LYS A 111 -8.82 4.57 6.64
N VAL A 112 -8.05 3.72 7.33
CA VAL A 112 -7.50 2.45 6.84
C VAL A 112 -8.24 1.29 7.48
#